data_AF-A0A5A8CLP5-F1
#
_entry.id   AF-A0A5A8CLP5-F1
#
_cell.length_a   1.000
_cell.length_b   1.000
_cell.length_c   1.000
_cell.angle_alpha   90.00
_cell.angle_beta   90.00
_cell.angle_gamma   90.00
#
_symmetry.space_group_name_H-M   'P 1'
#
loop_
_entity.id
_entity.type
_entity.pdbx_description
1 polymer ?
#
loop_
_entity_poly.entity_id
_entity_poly.type
_entity_poly.pdbx_seq_one_letter_code
_entity_poly.pdbx_strand_id
1 'polypeptide(L)'
;MAACSGDKRGEASALLDAAYAGDWATVLSTLGARPELVGSARRSGYTVLHQMAWHGASAELVDEVLRLCGNRAEALLGAASRDGVPAEIATARGFPATARALRTAAAAATTAPRGPAEHGALPTGGGGVAPAAAAASAPAGGGDKASGETVALTRSEAERVFRVAMHAAAVGDAVGYRGGEWEFCTSGVAVDEQMLALGGAAALLPRKEDGWPVSDDTVMHIATMEAFASSPMRLPRSAGDSAELDALMTLMAERHVACWADMPGRAPGNTCNRGVTALRRSGAAAWATATPFSPQKDTGCGAAMRAMAIGVMYHERRFWPILVATAAESAVLSHHSFAGCASAVVAAAGCALALERVPVADWPSAIVSDFVPELRRYLAARPGERAVPMAVSGELSTLFCKRWQTYSDDPASRMTRETASDPAARDAAFLALKHGWSATSSVLISFQAMHAAGSDWATLLRFSAAHGGDSDSTATICGAWFGAMTAMRQPEDAALAAQSAVVEYSDRIAELCSALAARYLELRE
;
A
#
# COMPACT_ATOMS: atom_id res chain seq x y z
N MET A 1 31.65 23.09 -23.36
CA MET A 1 30.72 22.09 -23.93
C MET A 1 30.37 21.04 -22.88
N ALA A 2 29.57 21.40 -21.87
CA ALA A 2 29.12 20.45 -20.83
C ALA A 2 27.73 20.84 -20.25
N ALA A 3 26.82 21.34 -21.11
CA ALA A 3 25.49 21.81 -20.67
C ALA A 3 24.30 21.07 -21.32
N CYS A 4 24.50 20.05 -22.17
CA CYS A 4 23.39 19.45 -22.94
C CYS A 4 23.01 18.00 -22.57
N SER A 5 23.62 17.36 -21.57
CA SER A 5 23.36 15.94 -21.22
C SER A 5 22.46 15.73 -19.98
N GLY A 6 22.22 16.79 -19.20
CA GLY A 6 21.29 16.78 -18.07
C GLY A 6 19.84 16.99 -18.50
N ASP A 7 19.62 17.95 -19.40
CA ASP A 7 18.29 18.37 -19.87
C ASP A 7 17.56 17.26 -20.65
N LYS A 8 18.29 16.59 -21.56
CA LYS A 8 17.77 15.48 -22.37
C LYS A 8 17.27 14.28 -21.54
N ARG A 9 17.88 14.03 -20.37
CA ARG A 9 17.45 12.92 -19.48
C ARG A 9 16.19 13.27 -18.71
N GLY A 10 16.01 14.53 -18.33
CA GLY A 10 14.78 15.02 -17.70
C GLY A 10 13.60 14.99 -18.67
N GLU A 11 13.78 15.52 -19.88
CA GLU A 11 12.75 15.56 -20.92
C GLU A 11 12.35 14.17 -21.41
N ALA A 12 13.31 13.24 -21.57
CA ALA A 12 13.00 11.85 -21.92
C ALA A 12 12.17 11.15 -20.84
N SER A 13 12.44 11.44 -19.55
CA SER A 13 11.61 10.93 -18.45
C SER A 13 10.21 11.51 -18.52
N ALA A 14 10.09 12.83 -18.67
CA ALA A 14 8.80 13.51 -18.76
C ALA A 14 7.94 13.01 -19.93
N LEU A 15 8.54 12.78 -21.10
CA LEU A 15 7.86 12.17 -22.25
C LEU A 15 7.31 10.77 -21.93
N LEU A 16 8.10 9.93 -21.26
CA LEU A 16 7.71 8.57 -20.89
C LEU A 16 6.71 8.53 -19.72
N ASP A 17 6.73 9.54 -18.85
CA ASP A 17 5.76 9.74 -17.78
C ASP A 17 4.41 10.19 -18.36
N ALA A 18 4.41 11.15 -19.30
CA ALA A 18 3.21 11.57 -20.03
C ALA A 18 2.58 10.42 -20.84
N ALA A 19 3.40 9.64 -21.56
CA ALA A 19 2.93 8.47 -22.29
C ALA A 19 2.35 7.40 -21.35
N TYR A 20 2.96 7.19 -20.18
CA TYR A 20 2.45 6.26 -19.17
C TYR A 20 1.11 6.73 -18.58
N ALA A 21 0.93 8.04 -18.38
CA ALA A 21 -0.31 8.64 -17.92
C ALA A 21 -1.40 8.73 -19.00
N GLY A 22 -1.10 8.43 -20.26
CA GLY A 22 -2.03 8.58 -21.38
C GLY A 22 -2.26 10.03 -21.81
N ASP A 23 -1.38 10.96 -21.42
CA ASP A 23 -1.44 12.37 -21.83
C ASP A 23 -0.83 12.55 -23.23
N TRP A 24 -1.64 12.25 -24.25
CA TRP A 24 -1.21 12.27 -25.64
C TRP A 24 -0.97 13.67 -26.18
N ALA A 25 -1.60 14.71 -25.62
CA ALA A 25 -1.38 16.09 -26.02
C ALA A 25 0.05 16.52 -25.67
N THR A 26 0.50 16.22 -24.45
CA THR A 26 1.87 16.47 -24.00
C THR A 26 2.88 15.62 -24.77
N VAL A 27 2.58 14.35 -25.05
CA VAL A 27 3.43 13.47 -25.86
C VAL A 27 3.64 14.05 -27.27
N LEU A 28 2.56 14.45 -27.96
CA LEU A 28 2.65 15.02 -29.30
C LEU A 28 3.40 16.35 -29.32
N SER A 29 3.12 17.23 -28.35
CA SER A 29 3.83 18.51 -28.22
C SER A 29 5.33 18.30 -28.01
N THR A 30 5.70 17.37 -27.12
CA THR A 30 7.09 17.06 -26.79
C THR A 30 7.82 16.41 -27.97
N LEU A 31 7.20 15.45 -28.66
CA LEU A 31 7.79 14.81 -29.84
C LEU A 31 7.86 15.77 -31.04
N GLY A 32 6.91 16.70 -31.17
CA GLY A 32 6.96 17.75 -32.19
C GLY A 32 8.11 18.73 -31.96
N ALA A 33 8.37 19.10 -30.71
CA ALA A 33 9.48 19.97 -30.35
C ALA A 33 10.84 19.25 -30.38
N ARG A 34 10.88 17.97 -29.98
CA ARG A 34 12.10 17.17 -29.80
C ARG A 34 11.95 15.75 -30.38
N PRO A 35 11.92 15.61 -31.72
CA PRO A 35 11.74 14.31 -32.39
C PRO A 35 12.83 13.28 -32.05
N GLU A 36 14.01 13.71 -31.60
CA GLU A 36 15.09 12.81 -31.19
C GLU A 36 14.72 11.93 -29.98
N LEU A 37 13.77 12.36 -29.15
CA LEU A 37 13.35 11.64 -27.94
C LEU A 37 12.45 10.42 -28.21
N VAL A 38 11.98 10.24 -29.44
CA VAL A 38 11.02 9.18 -29.81
C VAL A 38 11.53 7.76 -29.56
N GLY A 39 12.86 7.57 -29.55
CA GLY A 39 13.51 6.31 -29.23
C GLY A 39 13.67 6.03 -27.73
N SER A 40 13.19 6.93 -26.88
CA SER A 40 13.29 6.77 -25.43
C SER A 40 12.47 5.56 -24.98
N ALA A 41 13.09 4.74 -24.13
CA ALA A 41 12.45 3.60 -23.51
C ALA A 41 12.74 3.64 -22.02
N ARG A 42 11.77 3.17 -21.21
CA ARG A 42 12.06 2.88 -19.80
C ARG A 42 13.06 1.74 -19.70
N ARG A 43 13.69 1.59 -18.54
CA ARG A 43 14.53 0.41 -18.22
C ARG A 43 13.80 -0.93 -18.42
N SER A 44 12.48 -0.92 -18.37
CA SER A 44 11.60 -2.07 -18.64
C SER A 44 11.33 -2.33 -20.13
N GLY A 45 11.91 -1.54 -21.05
CA GLY A 45 11.76 -1.70 -22.50
C GLY A 45 10.55 -0.97 -23.10
N TYR A 46 9.70 -0.32 -22.30
CA TYR A 46 8.49 0.34 -22.81
C TYR A 46 8.81 1.70 -23.42
N THR A 47 8.40 1.85 -24.67
CA THR A 47 8.44 3.11 -25.43
C THR A 47 7.05 3.76 -25.44
N VAL A 48 6.93 4.93 -26.07
CA VAL A 48 5.64 5.60 -26.30
C VAL A 48 4.65 4.66 -27.03
N LEU A 49 5.09 3.92 -28.05
CA LEU A 49 4.21 2.99 -28.78
C LEU A 49 3.70 1.84 -27.90
N HIS A 50 4.50 1.37 -26.93
CA HIS A 50 4.05 0.37 -25.97
C HIS A 50 2.96 0.93 -25.05
N GLN A 51 3.08 2.19 -24.64
CA GLN A 51 2.06 2.85 -23.82
C GLN A 51 0.79 3.13 -24.62
N MET A 52 0.91 3.51 -25.90
CA MET A 52 -0.25 3.67 -26.79
C MET A 52 -1.01 2.36 -26.99
N ALA A 53 -0.27 1.25 -27.15
CA ALA A 53 -0.85 -0.09 -27.17
C ALA A 53 -1.51 -0.46 -25.83
N TRP A 54 -0.91 -0.03 -24.71
CA TRP A 54 -1.44 -0.26 -23.38
C TRP A 54 -2.76 0.47 -23.12
N HIS A 55 -2.89 1.69 -23.62
CA HIS A 55 -4.06 2.54 -23.42
C HIS A 55 -5.12 2.43 -24.51
N GLY A 56 -4.88 1.63 -25.56
CA GLY A 56 -5.82 1.50 -26.66
C GLY A 56 -5.97 2.77 -27.49
N ALA A 57 -4.86 3.46 -27.78
CA ALA A 57 -4.84 4.68 -28.57
C ALA A 57 -5.52 4.51 -29.95
N SER A 58 -6.17 5.57 -30.45
CA SER A 58 -6.82 5.53 -31.76
C SER A 58 -5.81 5.37 -32.91
N ALA A 59 -6.29 4.90 -34.06
CA ALA A 59 -5.43 4.70 -35.23
C ALA A 59 -4.80 6.02 -35.70
N GLU A 60 -5.57 7.10 -35.66
CA GLU A 60 -5.13 8.44 -36.06
C GLU A 60 -3.98 8.94 -35.16
N LEU A 61 -4.08 8.66 -33.85
CA LEU A 61 -3.05 9.05 -32.90
C LEU A 61 -1.79 8.21 -33.08
N VAL A 62 -1.93 6.90 -33.32
CA VAL A 62 -0.81 6.01 -33.66
C VAL A 62 -0.09 6.50 -34.91
N ASP A 63 -0.82 6.84 -35.96
CA ASP A 63 -0.24 7.35 -37.21
C ASP A 63 0.49 8.68 -37.01
N GLU A 64 -0.07 9.59 -36.22
CA GLU A 64 0.55 10.88 -35.94
C GLU A 64 1.87 10.73 -35.16
N VAL A 65 1.91 9.85 -34.14
CA VAL A 65 3.16 9.55 -33.42
C VAL A 65 4.17 8.88 -34.34
N LEU A 66 3.75 7.94 -35.19
CA LEU A 66 4.64 7.28 -36.15
C LEU A 66 5.22 8.25 -37.19
N ARG A 67 4.44 9.25 -37.61
CA ARG A 67 4.91 10.34 -38.47
C ARG A 67 6.02 11.14 -37.80
N LEU A 68 5.90 11.40 -36.49
CA LEU A 68 6.94 12.04 -35.67
C LEU A 68 8.16 11.12 -35.44
N CYS A 69 7.96 9.79 -35.42
CA CYS A 69 9.05 8.81 -35.32
C CYS A 69 9.99 8.81 -36.54
N GLY A 70 9.47 9.16 -37.73
CA GLY A 70 10.22 9.11 -38.99
C GLY A 70 10.84 7.73 -39.25
N ASN A 71 12.12 7.71 -39.63
CA ASN A 71 12.86 6.47 -39.93
C ASN A 71 13.07 5.52 -38.73
N ARG A 72 12.75 5.96 -37.49
CA ARG A 72 12.85 5.12 -36.28
C ARG A 72 11.57 4.35 -35.97
N ALA A 73 10.48 4.59 -36.71
CA ALA A 73 9.22 3.89 -36.54
C ALA A 73 9.37 2.36 -36.60
N GLU A 74 10.12 1.84 -37.57
CA GLU A 74 10.32 0.40 -37.76
C GLU A 74 10.91 -0.27 -36.52
N ALA A 75 11.99 0.30 -35.98
CA ALA A 75 12.67 -0.24 -34.80
C ALA A 75 11.77 -0.21 -33.55
N LEU A 76 10.93 0.81 -33.40
CA LEU A 76 10.04 0.96 -32.25
C LEU A 76 8.81 0.06 -32.32
N LEU A 77 8.30 -0.21 -33.53
CA LEU A 77 7.21 -1.15 -33.78
C LEU A 77 7.65 -2.61 -33.53
N GLY A 78 8.92 -2.92 -33.76
CA GLY A 78 9.51 -4.23 -33.49
C GLY A 78 10.23 -4.37 -32.16
N ALA A 79 10.35 -3.29 -31.37
CA ALA A 79 11.01 -3.33 -30.07
C ALA A 79 10.18 -4.18 -29.09
N ALA A 80 10.79 -5.20 -28.50
CA ALA A 80 10.14 -6.04 -27.51
C ALA A 80 10.31 -5.44 -26.10
N SER A 81 9.19 -5.26 -25.39
CA SER A 81 9.18 -5.07 -23.95
C SER A 81 9.00 -6.41 -23.23
N ARG A 82 8.89 -6.39 -21.89
CA ARG A 82 8.58 -7.60 -21.11
C ARG A 82 7.24 -8.24 -21.52
N ASP A 83 6.27 -7.44 -22.01
CA ASP A 83 4.92 -7.88 -22.35
C ASP A 83 4.74 -8.08 -23.87
N GLY A 84 5.85 -8.12 -24.63
CA GLY A 84 5.85 -8.28 -26.08
C GLY A 84 6.04 -6.96 -26.84
N VAL A 85 5.85 -7.02 -28.15
CA VAL A 85 5.89 -5.84 -29.02
C VAL A 85 4.58 -5.03 -28.93
N PRO A 86 4.53 -3.74 -29.33
CA PRO A 86 3.33 -2.92 -29.19
C PRO A 86 2.04 -3.55 -29.75
N ALA A 87 2.10 -4.19 -30.92
CA ALA A 87 0.93 -4.84 -31.52
C ALA A 87 0.39 -6.03 -30.69
N GLU A 88 1.27 -6.78 -30.03
CA GLU A 88 0.90 -7.92 -29.17
C GLU A 88 0.25 -7.41 -27.89
N ILE A 89 0.79 -6.34 -27.29
CA ILE A 89 0.21 -5.70 -26.10
C ILE A 89 -1.20 -5.20 -26.38
N ALA A 90 -1.42 -4.50 -27.50
CA ALA A 90 -2.76 -4.03 -27.87
C ALA A 90 -3.74 -5.20 -28.08
N THR A 91 -3.27 -6.32 -28.64
CA THR A 91 -4.08 -7.54 -28.83
C THR A 91 -4.44 -8.17 -27.49
N ALA A 92 -3.46 -8.36 -26.61
CA ALA A 92 -3.65 -8.97 -25.29
C ALA A 92 -4.59 -8.15 -24.39
N ARG A 93 -4.67 -6.84 -24.62
CA ARG A 93 -5.54 -5.92 -23.87
C ARG A 93 -6.93 -5.70 -24.49
N GLY A 94 -7.23 -6.37 -25.60
CA GLY A 94 -8.55 -6.27 -26.23
C GLY A 94 -8.78 -5.00 -27.05
N PHE A 95 -7.72 -4.41 -27.62
CA PHE A 95 -7.79 -3.24 -28.50
C PHE A 95 -7.51 -3.61 -29.97
N PRO A 96 -8.46 -4.27 -30.68
CA PRO A 96 -8.22 -4.81 -32.02
C PRO A 96 -7.98 -3.73 -33.09
N ALA A 97 -8.53 -2.52 -32.93
CA ALA A 97 -8.31 -1.40 -33.85
C ALA A 97 -6.87 -0.87 -33.73
N THR A 98 -6.40 -0.60 -32.50
CA THR A 98 -5.03 -0.18 -32.20
C THR A 98 -4.01 -1.24 -32.63
N ALA A 99 -4.29 -2.53 -32.33
CA ALA A 99 -3.45 -3.64 -32.76
C ALA A 99 -3.33 -3.72 -34.29
N ARG A 100 -4.43 -3.50 -35.01
CA ARG A 100 -4.44 -3.46 -36.48
C ARG A 100 -3.59 -2.31 -37.02
N ALA A 101 -3.77 -1.10 -36.49
CA ALA A 101 -2.98 0.08 -36.89
C ALA A 101 -1.46 -0.17 -36.72
N LEU A 102 -1.06 -0.69 -35.55
CA LEU A 102 0.34 -1.00 -35.25
C LEU A 102 0.91 -2.10 -36.16
N ARG A 103 0.14 -3.16 -36.47
CA ARG A 103 0.58 -4.23 -37.39
C ARG A 103 0.71 -3.73 -38.82
N THR A 104 -0.26 -2.93 -39.29
CA THR A 104 -0.21 -2.33 -40.64
C THR A 104 0.99 -1.43 -40.80
N ALA A 105 1.29 -0.59 -39.80
CA ALA A 105 2.48 0.25 -39.79
C ALA A 105 3.79 -0.56 -39.81
N ALA A 106 3.86 -1.65 -39.02
CA ALA A 106 5.04 -2.52 -38.98
C ALA A 106 5.29 -3.25 -40.32
N ALA A 107 4.22 -3.68 -40.98
CA ALA A 107 4.29 -4.30 -42.30
C ALA A 107 4.69 -3.30 -43.39
N ALA A 108 4.24 -2.05 -43.32
CA ALA A 108 4.66 -1.01 -44.26
C ALA A 108 6.15 -0.67 -44.12
N ALA A 109 6.65 -0.61 -42.87
CA ALA A 109 8.04 -0.25 -42.59
C ALA A 109 9.07 -1.30 -43.06
N THR A 110 8.71 -2.58 -43.10
CA THR A 110 9.59 -3.69 -43.55
C THR A 110 9.78 -3.75 -45.07
N THR A 111 9.05 -2.94 -45.85
CA THR A 111 9.14 -2.91 -47.33
C THR A 111 10.03 -1.80 -47.89
N ALA A 112 10.65 -0.96 -47.04
CA ALA A 112 11.51 0.15 -47.45
C ALA A 112 13.02 -0.23 -47.47
N PRO A 113 13.83 0.21 -48.47
CA PRO A 113 15.23 -0.18 -48.60
C PRO A 113 16.14 0.46 -47.52
N ARG A 114 17.00 -0.35 -46.88
CA ARG A 114 17.91 0.07 -45.78
C ARG A 114 19.30 0.50 -46.29
N GLY A 115 19.81 1.64 -45.81
CA GLY A 115 21.22 2.09 -45.95
C GLY A 115 22.11 1.69 -44.75
N PRO A 116 23.45 1.78 -44.85
CA PRO A 116 24.38 1.13 -43.92
C PRO A 116 24.55 1.86 -42.57
N ALA A 117 24.82 1.08 -41.51
CA ALA A 117 24.97 1.54 -40.11
C ALA A 117 26.44 1.61 -39.66
N GLU A 118 26.80 2.65 -38.89
CA GLU A 118 28.12 2.81 -38.27
C GLU A 118 28.11 2.37 -36.79
N HIS A 119 29.14 1.59 -36.39
CA HIS A 119 29.41 1.16 -35.03
C HIS A 119 30.41 2.10 -34.34
N GLY A 120 30.11 2.55 -33.12
CA GLY A 120 31.05 3.26 -32.24
C GLY A 120 31.13 2.62 -30.86
N ALA A 121 32.31 2.09 -30.52
CA ALA A 121 32.67 1.54 -29.21
C ALA A 121 33.43 2.57 -28.35
N LEU A 122 33.56 2.28 -27.04
CA LEU A 122 34.65 2.62 -26.06
C LEU A 122 34.07 2.91 -24.64
N PRO A 123 34.85 2.90 -23.55
CA PRO A 123 35.76 1.86 -23.05
C PRO A 123 35.61 1.57 -21.53
N THR A 124 36.29 0.51 -21.07
CA THR A 124 36.46 0.09 -19.67
C THR A 124 37.59 0.85 -18.96
N GLY A 125 37.39 1.22 -17.70
CA GLY A 125 38.44 1.72 -16.80
C GLY A 125 38.23 1.20 -15.38
N GLY A 126 39.17 0.39 -14.90
CA GLY A 126 39.21 -0.15 -13.54
C GLY A 126 39.98 0.76 -12.58
N GLY A 127 39.65 0.64 -11.29
CA GLY A 127 40.38 1.22 -10.17
C GLY A 127 39.85 0.61 -8.87
N GLY A 128 40.62 -0.31 -8.29
CA GLY A 128 40.31 -0.96 -7.01
C GLY A 128 40.85 -0.17 -5.82
N VAL A 129 40.20 -0.32 -4.66
CA VAL A 129 40.78 -0.13 -3.34
C VAL A 129 40.14 -1.14 -2.37
N ALA A 130 40.99 -1.80 -1.58
CA ALA A 130 40.68 -2.84 -0.60
C ALA A 130 40.10 -2.29 0.73
N PRO A 131 39.58 -3.14 1.65
CA PRO A 131 38.61 -2.75 2.68
C PRO A 131 39.25 -2.41 4.04
N ALA A 132 38.54 -1.64 4.86
CA ALA A 132 38.91 -1.39 6.25
C ALA A 132 37.74 -1.59 7.22
N ALA A 133 37.90 -2.63 8.04
CA ALA A 133 37.62 -2.80 9.47
C ALA A 133 36.31 -2.25 10.11
N ALA A 134 35.65 -3.19 10.77
CA ALA A 134 34.62 -3.02 11.78
C ALA A 134 35.12 -2.25 13.02
N ALA A 135 34.22 -1.45 13.62
CA ALA A 135 34.36 -0.96 14.98
C ALA A 135 33.03 -1.20 15.73
N ALA A 136 33.15 -1.90 16.85
CA ALA A 136 32.10 -2.20 17.80
C ALA A 136 31.66 -0.95 18.58
N SER A 137 30.38 -0.85 18.90
CA SER A 137 29.84 0.10 19.88
C SER A 137 29.26 -0.65 21.08
N ALA A 138 29.71 -0.26 22.27
CA ALA A 138 29.22 -0.68 23.58
C ALA A 138 28.07 0.26 24.05
N PRO A 139 27.29 -0.11 25.09
CA PRO A 139 25.86 0.17 25.16
C PRO A 139 25.54 1.55 25.73
N ALA A 140 24.49 2.18 25.20
CA ALA A 140 23.83 3.33 25.80
C ALA A 140 22.93 2.86 26.97
N GLY A 141 22.98 3.61 28.06
CA GLY A 141 22.30 3.33 29.32
C GLY A 141 20.78 3.22 29.18
N GLY A 142 20.22 2.24 29.89
CA GLY A 142 18.79 2.05 30.02
C GLY A 142 18.14 3.20 30.79
N GLY A 143 17.19 3.86 30.14
CA GLY A 143 16.11 4.57 30.81
C GLY A 143 14.97 3.61 31.10
N ASP A 144 14.42 3.69 32.31
CA ASP A 144 13.31 2.92 32.83
C ASP A 144 12.18 2.69 31.82
N LYS A 145 11.91 1.42 31.49
CA LYS A 145 10.62 1.04 30.90
C LYS A 145 9.56 1.18 31.99
N ALA A 146 8.67 2.16 31.82
CA ALA A 146 7.49 2.32 32.63
C ALA A 146 6.74 0.98 32.73
N SER A 147 6.64 0.46 33.94
CA SER A 147 5.89 -0.73 34.34
C SER A 147 4.38 -0.45 34.30
N GLY A 148 3.86 -0.10 33.12
CA GLY A 148 2.43 0.06 32.89
C GLY A 148 1.73 -1.30 32.93
N GLU A 149 0.71 -1.43 33.78
CA GLU A 149 -0.20 -2.57 33.81
C GLU A 149 -0.85 -2.71 32.42
N THR A 150 -0.72 -3.89 31.80
CA THR A 150 -1.25 -4.19 30.47
C THR A 150 -2.78 -4.13 30.48
N VAL A 151 -3.38 -3.61 29.41
CA VAL A 151 -4.84 -3.49 29.34
C VAL A 151 -5.44 -4.82 28.94
N ALA A 152 -6.09 -5.48 29.89
CA ALA A 152 -6.80 -6.73 29.69
C ALA A 152 -8.30 -6.47 29.56
N LEU A 153 -8.94 -6.98 28.51
CA LEU A 153 -10.37 -6.80 28.27
C LEU A 153 -11.18 -8.00 28.78
N THR A 154 -12.34 -7.72 29.38
CA THR A 154 -13.41 -8.71 29.57
C THR A 154 -14.03 -9.10 28.22
N ARG A 155 -14.85 -10.17 28.19
CA ARG A 155 -15.56 -10.59 26.96
C ARG A 155 -16.37 -9.46 26.33
N SER A 156 -17.22 -8.79 27.12
CA SER A 156 -18.08 -7.70 26.65
C SER A 156 -17.28 -6.49 26.18
N GLU A 157 -16.14 -6.20 26.82
CA GLU A 157 -15.26 -5.13 26.38
C GLU A 157 -14.57 -5.48 25.07
N ALA A 158 -14.04 -6.70 24.93
CA ALA A 158 -13.41 -7.16 23.70
C ALA A 158 -14.41 -7.17 22.52
N GLU A 159 -15.62 -7.71 22.71
CA GLU A 159 -16.66 -7.71 21.68
C GLU A 159 -16.98 -6.29 21.20
N ARG A 160 -17.16 -5.35 22.13
CA ARG A 160 -17.46 -3.96 21.81
C ARG A 160 -16.28 -3.26 21.13
N VAL A 161 -15.09 -3.36 21.71
CA VAL A 161 -13.87 -2.71 21.19
C VAL A 161 -13.53 -3.22 19.80
N PHE A 162 -13.57 -4.53 19.59
CA PHE A 162 -13.26 -5.12 18.29
C PHE A 162 -14.30 -4.69 17.25
N ARG A 163 -15.59 -4.72 17.61
CA ARG A 163 -16.66 -4.26 16.73
C ARG A 163 -16.49 -2.81 16.30
N VAL A 164 -16.31 -1.88 17.25
CA VAL A 164 -16.14 -0.45 16.93
C VAL A 164 -14.89 -0.21 16.07
N ALA A 165 -13.77 -0.86 16.39
CA ALA A 165 -12.55 -0.73 15.59
C ALA A 165 -12.73 -1.24 14.15
N MET A 166 -13.27 -2.45 13.97
CA MET A 166 -13.40 -3.05 12.64
C MET A 166 -14.51 -2.38 11.81
N HIS A 167 -15.59 -1.91 12.43
CA HIS A 167 -16.59 -1.09 11.72
C HIS A 167 -16.04 0.27 11.32
N ALA A 168 -15.29 0.95 12.19
CA ALA A 168 -14.67 2.22 11.84
C ALA A 168 -13.68 2.07 10.67
N ALA A 169 -12.96 0.94 10.58
CA ALA A 169 -12.14 0.61 9.42
C ALA A 169 -12.98 0.53 8.13
N ALA A 170 -14.06 -0.26 8.16
CA ALA A 170 -14.95 -0.43 7.01
C ALA A 170 -15.68 0.85 6.59
N VAL A 171 -16.07 1.70 7.55
CA VAL A 171 -16.65 3.02 7.27
C VAL A 171 -15.60 3.92 6.61
N GLY A 172 -14.36 3.93 7.12
CA GLY A 172 -13.25 4.67 6.55
C GLY A 172 -13.00 4.28 5.09
N ASP A 173 -12.89 2.97 4.82
CA ASP A 173 -12.79 2.40 3.48
C ASP A 173 -13.95 2.89 2.59
N ALA A 174 -15.20 2.55 2.92
CA ALA A 174 -16.34 2.85 2.06
C ALA A 174 -16.46 4.34 1.72
N VAL A 175 -16.17 5.21 2.70
CA VAL A 175 -16.16 6.67 2.51
C VAL A 175 -14.98 7.11 1.64
N GLY A 176 -13.76 6.64 1.90
CA GLY A 176 -12.58 6.96 1.10
C GLY A 176 -12.62 6.41 -0.32
N TYR A 177 -13.38 5.33 -0.54
CA TYR A 177 -13.52 4.67 -1.82
C TYR A 177 -14.60 5.34 -2.68
N ARG A 178 -15.83 5.45 -2.13
CA ARG A 178 -17.03 5.94 -2.83
C ARG A 178 -17.17 5.35 -4.25
N GLY A 179 -17.07 4.02 -4.34
CA GLY A 179 -17.17 3.31 -5.63
C GLY A 179 -16.03 3.62 -6.61
N GLY A 180 -14.88 4.10 -6.11
CA GLY A 180 -13.74 4.56 -6.89
C GLY A 180 -13.78 6.02 -7.30
N GLU A 181 -14.89 6.74 -7.07
CA GLU A 181 -14.99 8.16 -7.45
C GLU A 181 -14.01 9.04 -6.67
N TRP A 182 -13.78 8.72 -5.38
CA TRP A 182 -12.92 9.52 -4.51
C TRP A 182 -11.48 8.99 -4.49
N GLU A 183 -11.26 7.67 -4.38
CA GLU A 183 -9.93 7.05 -4.45
C GLU A 183 -9.14 7.46 -5.70
N PHE A 184 -9.80 7.51 -6.86
CA PHE A 184 -9.16 7.88 -8.13
C PHE A 184 -9.25 9.37 -8.47
N CYS A 185 -9.78 10.20 -7.57
CA CYS A 185 -9.74 11.65 -7.71
C CYS A 185 -8.42 12.19 -7.19
N THR A 186 -7.58 12.73 -8.07
CA THR A 186 -6.25 13.26 -7.68
C THR A 186 -6.29 14.66 -7.05
N SER A 187 -7.48 15.19 -6.75
CA SER A 187 -7.68 16.50 -6.13
C SER A 187 -8.35 16.35 -4.79
N GLY A 188 -7.56 16.43 -3.70
CA GLY A 188 -8.11 16.40 -2.35
C GLY A 188 -9.06 17.56 -2.05
N VAL A 189 -8.87 18.71 -2.72
CA VAL A 189 -9.79 19.85 -2.67
C VAL A 189 -11.16 19.48 -3.23
N ALA A 190 -11.22 18.87 -4.42
CA ALA A 190 -12.49 18.47 -5.01
C ALA A 190 -13.22 17.42 -4.18
N VAL A 191 -12.51 16.44 -3.62
CA VAL A 191 -13.09 15.44 -2.73
C VAL A 191 -13.65 16.08 -1.45
N ASP A 192 -12.90 17.00 -0.85
CA ASP A 192 -13.32 17.72 0.36
C ASP A 192 -14.56 18.59 0.12
N GLU A 193 -14.60 19.34 -0.99
CA GLU A 193 -15.75 20.14 -1.39
C GLU A 193 -17.00 19.27 -1.60
N GLN A 194 -16.86 18.12 -2.26
CA GLN A 194 -17.96 17.17 -2.44
C GLN A 194 -18.43 16.58 -1.11
N MET A 195 -17.51 16.20 -0.22
CA MET A 195 -17.85 15.71 1.12
C MET A 195 -18.65 16.75 1.91
N LEU A 196 -18.25 18.02 1.86
CA LEU A 196 -18.98 19.12 2.51
C LEU A 196 -20.34 19.35 1.86
N ALA A 197 -20.44 19.28 0.53
CA ALA A 197 -21.71 19.41 -0.19
C ALA A 197 -22.71 18.30 0.15
N LEU A 198 -22.22 17.12 0.54
CA LEU A 198 -23.01 15.99 1.04
C LEU A 198 -23.39 16.12 2.53
N GLY A 199 -23.15 17.28 3.16
CA GLY A 199 -23.47 17.55 4.56
C GLY A 199 -22.31 17.34 5.54
N GLY A 200 -21.12 17.02 5.03
CA GLY A 200 -19.91 16.79 5.82
C GLY A 200 -19.77 15.36 6.34
N ALA A 201 -18.57 15.02 6.80
CA ALA A 201 -18.18 13.65 7.16
C ALA A 201 -19.11 12.96 8.18
N ALA A 202 -19.63 13.70 9.17
CA ALA A 202 -20.55 13.14 10.18
C ALA A 202 -21.92 12.74 9.62
N ALA A 203 -22.34 13.36 8.51
CA ALA A 203 -23.67 13.16 7.92
C ALA A 203 -23.70 12.03 6.87
N LEU A 204 -22.52 11.61 6.39
CA LEU A 204 -22.42 10.52 5.42
C LEU A 204 -22.97 9.22 6.03
N LEU A 205 -23.73 8.48 5.24
CA LEU A 205 -24.21 7.13 5.56
C LEU A 205 -23.75 6.20 4.42
N PRO A 206 -22.60 5.52 4.55
CA PRO A 206 -21.96 4.81 3.45
C PRO A 206 -22.64 3.47 3.15
N ARG A 207 -23.83 3.55 2.54
CA ARG A 207 -24.59 2.39 2.08
C ARG A 207 -24.10 1.95 0.71
N LYS A 208 -23.92 0.64 0.53
CA LYS A 208 -23.56 0.06 -0.76
C LYS A 208 -24.55 0.46 -1.86
N GLU A 209 -25.84 0.44 -1.54
CA GLU A 209 -26.92 0.74 -2.48
C GLU A 209 -26.91 2.19 -2.97
N ASP A 210 -26.32 3.08 -2.17
CA ASP A 210 -26.20 4.52 -2.45
C ASP A 210 -24.84 4.88 -3.09
N GLY A 211 -24.08 3.89 -3.58
CA GLY A 211 -22.79 4.10 -4.25
C GLY A 211 -21.57 4.13 -3.33
N TRP A 212 -21.70 3.61 -2.11
CA TRP A 212 -20.60 3.49 -1.14
C TRP A 212 -20.31 2.03 -0.79
N PRO A 213 -19.95 1.18 -1.77
CA PRO A 213 -19.44 -0.16 -1.46
C PRO A 213 -18.12 -0.02 -0.66
N VAL A 214 -17.77 -1.05 0.08
CA VAL A 214 -16.39 -1.19 0.59
C VAL A 214 -15.44 -1.63 -0.56
N SER A 215 -14.16 -1.28 -0.48
CA SER A 215 -13.12 -1.66 -1.45
C SER A 215 -12.49 -3.02 -1.13
N ASP A 216 -11.34 -3.35 -1.75
CA ASP A 216 -10.60 -4.56 -1.42
C ASP A 216 -10.02 -4.54 0.00
N ASP A 217 -9.88 -3.36 0.59
CA ASP A 217 -9.42 -3.13 1.96
C ASP A 217 -10.24 -3.91 2.98
N THR A 218 -11.53 -3.61 3.09
CA THR A 218 -12.44 -4.31 4.01
C THR A 218 -12.57 -5.78 3.63
N VAL A 219 -12.62 -6.12 2.34
CA VAL A 219 -12.77 -7.53 1.91
C VAL A 219 -11.58 -8.37 2.34
N MET A 220 -10.35 -7.86 2.16
CA MET A 220 -9.13 -8.54 2.61
C MET A 220 -8.98 -8.51 4.13
N HIS A 221 -9.42 -7.45 4.80
CA HIS A 221 -9.40 -7.35 6.26
C HIS A 221 -10.38 -8.33 6.92
N ILE A 222 -11.60 -8.47 6.38
CA ILE A 222 -12.55 -9.52 6.76
C ILE A 222 -11.93 -10.90 6.55
N ALA A 223 -11.25 -11.15 5.42
CA ALA A 223 -10.59 -12.43 5.18
C ALA A 223 -9.49 -12.74 6.23
N THR A 224 -8.76 -11.72 6.70
CA THR A 224 -7.85 -11.84 7.86
C THR A 224 -8.63 -12.21 9.13
N MET A 225 -9.77 -11.56 9.40
CA MET A 225 -10.61 -11.86 10.57
C MET A 225 -11.18 -13.28 10.52
N GLU A 226 -11.65 -13.74 9.36
CA GLU A 226 -12.14 -15.10 9.16
C GLU A 226 -11.09 -16.16 9.48
N ALA A 227 -9.82 -15.89 9.18
CA ALA A 227 -8.73 -16.80 9.52
C ALA A 227 -8.56 -16.92 11.05
N PHE A 228 -8.64 -15.82 11.80
CA PHE A 228 -8.63 -15.88 13.26
C PHE A 228 -9.85 -16.60 13.82
N ALA A 229 -11.05 -16.27 13.31
CA ALA A 229 -12.32 -16.81 13.79
C ALA A 229 -12.45 -18.32 13.53
N SER A 230 -11.93 -18.80 12.39
CA SER A 230 -12.07 -20.19 11.96
C SER A 230 -10.83 -21.06 12.18
N SER A 231 -9.78 -20.56 12.84
CA SER A 231 -8.58 -21.36 13.11
C SER A 231 -8.90 -22.53 14.03
N PRO A 232 -8.73 -23.79 13.57
CA PRO A 232 -9.00 -24.97 14.37
C PRO A 232 -7.90 -25.25 15.41
N MET A 233 -6.73 -24.62 15.23
CA MET A 233 -5.59 -24.69 16.15
C MET A 233 -5.70 -23.62 17.22
N ARG A 234 -4.93 -23.73 18.30
CA ARG A 234 -4.70 -22.59 19.20
C ARG A 234 -4.04 -21.46 18.41
N LEU A 235 -4.36 -20.23 18.78
CA LEU A 235 -3.63 -19.08 18.24
C LEU A 235 -2.20 -19.07 18.81
N PRO A 236 -1.20 -18.65 18.01
CA PRO A 236 0.18 -18.53 18.45
C PRO A 236 0.33 -17.85 19.82
N ARG A 237 1.04 -18.50 20.74
CA ARG A 237 1.31 -17.97 22.10
C ARG A 237 2.75 -17.49 22.28
N SER A 238 3.61 -17.74 21.30
CA SER A 238 4.97 -17.25 21.22
C SER A 238 5.36 -16.96 19.77
N ALA A 239 6.22 -15.96 19.57
CA ALA A 239 6.80 -15.67 18.25
C ALA A 239 7.64 -16.84 17.70
N GLY A 240 7.99 -17.82 18.54
CA GLY A 240 8.70 -19.05 18.15
C GLY A 240 7.79 -20.24 17.81
N ASP A 241 6.47 -20.14 18.00
CA ASP A 241 5.52 -21.24 17.78
C ASP A 241 5.21 -21.39 16.28
N SER A 242 6.18 -21.93 15.53
CA SER A 242 6.09 -22.00 14.07
C SER A 242 4.90 -22.80 13.56
N ALA A 243 4.47 -23.87 14.24
CA ALA A 243 3.37 -24.71 13.77
C ALA A 243 2.00 -24.00 13.84
N GLU A 244 1.70 -23.30 14.95
CA GLU A 244 0.44 -22.56 15.10
C GLU A 244 0.40 -21.35 14.16
N LEU A 245 1.54 -20.67 14.02
CA LEU A 245 1.65 -19.53 13.11
C LEU A 245 1.53 -19.98 11.65
N ASP A 246 2.22 -21.04 11.25
CA ASP A 246 2.15 -21.58 9.88
C ASP A 246 0.73 -22.09 9.56
N ALA A 247 0.01 -22.67 10.54
CA ALA A 247 -1.40 -23.06 10.39
C ALA A 247 -2.31 -21.84 10.20
N LEU A 248 -2.14 -20.79 11.02
CA LEU A 248 -2.90 -19.54 10.88
C LEU A 248 -2.63 -18.86 9.53
N MET A 249 -1.38 -18.84 9.07
CA MET A 249 -1.01 -18.24 7.78
C MET A 249 -1.53 -19.06 6.60
N THR A 250 -1.56 -20.39 6.71
CA THR A 250 -2.19 -21.26 5.71
C THR A 250 -3.67 -20.93 5.57
N LEU A 251 -4.39 -20.84 6.70
CA LEU A 251 -5.81 -20.47 6.68
C LEU A 251 -6.02 -19.05 6.16
N MET A 252 -5.17 -18.10 6.54
CA MET A 252 -5.25 -16.73 6.03
C MET A 252 -5.00 -16.66 4.52
N ALA A 253 -4.06 -17.46 4.00
CA ALA A 253 -3.86 -17.61 2.56
C ALA A 253 -5.09 -18.19 1.85
N GLU A 254 -5.76 -19.20 2.44
CA GLU A 254 -7.01 -19.74 1.90
C GLU A 254 -8.11 -18.66 1.85
N ARG A 255 -8.29 -17.89 2.94
CA ARG A 255 -9.27 -16.81 3.00
C ARG A 255 -8.95 -15.68 2.01
N HIS A 256 -7.69 -15.28 1.87
CA HIS A 256 -7.28 -14.28 0.87
C HIS A 256 -7.49 -14.77 -0.58
N VAL A 257 -7.30 -16.06 -0.86
CA VAL A 257 -7.61 -16.62 -2.18
C VAL A 257 -9.12 -16.67 -2.42
N ALA A 258 -9.91 -17.03 -1.41
CA ALA A 258 -11.36 -17.13 -1.50
C ALA A 258 -12.03 -15.77 -1.66
N CYS A 259 -11.57 -14.74 -0.93
CA CYS A 259 -12.17 -13.40 -0.99
C CYS A 259 -12.01 -12.73 -2.36
N TRP A 260 -11.12 -13.25 -3.22
CA TRP A 260 -10.96 -12.75 -4.59
C TRP A 260 -12.23 -12.84 -5.45
N ALA A 261 -13.17 -13.72 -5.09
CA ALA A 261 -14.47 -13.81 -5.75
C ALA A 261 -15.35 -12.56 -5.52
N ASP A 262 -15.06 -11.79 -4.47
CA ASP A 262 -15.78 -10.57 -4.09
C ASP A 262 -15.04 -9.29 -4.54
N MET A 263 -13.97 -9.40 -5.34
CA MET A 263 -13.21 -8.23 -5.82
C MET A 263 -13.79 -7.42 -7.01
N PRO A 264 -14.76 -7.91 -7.81
CA PRO A 264 -15.34 -7.11 -8.89
C PRO A 264 -15.90 -5.77 -8.38
N GLY A 265 -15.42 -4.66 -8.95
CA GLY A 265 -15.87 -3.32 -8.56
C GLY A 265 -15.31 -2.81 -7.23
N ARG A 266 -14.21 -3.41 -6.74
CA ARG A 266 -13.54 -3.04 -5.47
C ARG A 266 -12.06 -2.64 -5.63
N ALA A 267 -11.63 -2.47 -6.89
CA ALA A 267 -10.32 -1.96 -7.28
C ALA A 267 -9.06 -2.61 -6.64
N PRO A 268 -8.93 -3.95 -6.56
CA PRO A 268 -7.83 -4.58 -5.85
C PRO A 268 -6.43 -4.20 -6.36
N GLY A 269 -5.55 -3.87 -5.42
CA GLY A 269 -4.18 -3.49 -5.72
C GLY A 269 -3.37 -4.56 -6.48
N ASN A 270 -2.53 -4.11 -7.42
CA ASN A 270 -1.72 -5.01 -8.27
C ASN A 270 -0.80 -5.97 -7.49
N THR A 271 -0.29 -5.55 -6.33
CA THR A 271 0.56 -6.41 -5.49
C THR A 271 -0.25 -7.49 -4.79
N CYS A 272 -1.45 -7.16 -4.29
CA CYS A 272 -2.40 -8.13 -3.75
C CYS A 272 -2.77 -9.17 -4.82
N ASN A 273 -3.11 -8.71 -6.04
CA ASN A 273 -3.47 -9.59 -7.16
C ASN A 273 -2.36 -10.58 -7.53
N ARG A 274 -1.11 -10.11 -7.62
CA ARG A 274 0.03 -11.01 -7.87
C ARG A 274 0.22 -12.04 -6.76
N GLY A 275 0.11 -11.61 -5.49
CA GLY A 275 0.24 -12.50 -4.34
C GLY A 275 -0.85 -13.58 -4.30
N VAL A 276 -2.11 -13.20 -4.42
CA VAL A 276 -3.23 -14.15 -4.44
C VAL A 276 -3.18 -15.08 -5.65
N THR A 277 -2.78 -14.57 -6.82
CA THR A 277 -2.54 -15.42 -8.00
C THR A 277 -1.41 -16.42 -7.74
N ALA A 278 -0.35 -16.03 -7.03
CA ALA A 278 0.72 -16.95 -6.66
C ALA A 278 0.22 -18.03 -5.69
N LEU A 279 -0.48 -17.64 -4.62
CA LEU A 279 -1.09 -18.56 -3.65
C LEU A 279 -2.04 -19.56 -4.32
N ARG A 280 -2.89 -19.09 -5.25
CA ARG A 280 -3.80 -19.96 -6.00
C ARG A 280 -3.06 -21.00 -6.85
N ARG A 281 -1.91 -20.63 -7.42
CA ARG A 281 -1.09 -21.54 -8.25
C ARG A 281 -0.28 -22.53 -7.42
N SER A 282 0.28 -22.10 -6.28
CA SER A 282 1.12 -22.92 -5.41
C SER A 282 0.32 -23.75 -4.40
N GLY A 283 -0.92 -23.37 -4.12
CA GLY A 283 -1.69 -23.84 -2.98
C GLY A 283 -1.38 -23.04 -1.72
N ALA A 284 -2.39 -22.89 -0.85
CA ALA A 284 -2.29 -22.09 0.37
C ALA A 284 -1.27 -22.64 1.38
N ALA A 285 -1.08 -23.96 1.44
CA ALA A 285 -0.05 -24.59 2.29
C ALA A 285 1.39 -24.18 1.89
N ALA A 286 1.59 -23.72 0.66
CA ALA A 286 2.88 -23.20 0.17
C ALA A 286 3.03 -21.68 0.34
N TRP A 287 2.20 -21.04 1.17
CA TRP A 287 2.16 -19.58 1.35
C TRP A 287 3.54 -18.95 1.60
N ALA A 288 4.41 -19.65 2.35
CA ALA A 288 5.73 -19.18 2.75
C ALA A 288 6.68 -18.91 1.57
N THR A 289 6.44 -19.57 0.43
CA THR A 289 7.32 -19.54 -0.75
C THR A 289 6.59 -19.08 -2.02
N ALA A 290 5.26 -18.96 -1.96
CA ALA A 290 4.42 -18.53 -3.07
C ALA A 290 4.81 -17.14 -3.61
N THR A 291 5.11 -16.20 -2.71
CA THR A 291 5.51 -14.84 -3.08
C THR A 291 7.02 -14.65 -2.86
N PRO A 292 7.83 -14.51 -3.92
CA PRO A 292 9.26 -14.25 -3.80
C PRO A 292 9.56 -12.93 -3.08
N PHE A 293 10.69 -12.88 -2.38
CA PHE A 293 11.13 -11.64 -1.74
C PHE A 293 11.39 -10.53 -2.76
N SER A 294 10.86 -9.35 -2.49
CA SER A 294 11.09 -8.12 -3.26
C SER A 294 12.10 -7.22 -2.55
N PRO A 295 13.26 -6.90 -3.17
CA PRO A 295 14.23 -5.97 -2.62
C PRO A 295 13.85 -4.50 -2.86
N GLN A 296 12.65 -4.23 -3.39
CA GLN A 296 12.20 -2.87 -3.65
C GLN A 296 12.09 -2.08 -2.35
N LYS A 297 12.39 -0.77 -2.42
CA LYS A 297 12.33 0.11 -1.26
C LYS A 297 10.94 0.23 -0.65
N ASP A 298 9.91 -0.03 -1.45
CA ASP A 298 8.52 0.00 -1.03
C ASP A 298 7.67 -0.93 -1.90
N THR A 299 6.45 -1.20 -1.45
CA THR A 299 5.42 -1.98 -2.16
C THR A 299 4.07 -1.27 -2.04
N GLY A 300 2.97 -1.85 -2.54
CA GLY A 300 1.62 -1.31 -2.28
C GLY A 300 1.23 -1.41 -0.79
N CYS A 301 0.22 -0.64 -0.38
CA CYS A 301 -0.36 -0.59 0.97
C CYS A 301 -1.08 -1.87 1.41
N GLY A 302 -1.38 -2.78 0.48
CA GLY A 302 -2.19 -3.98 0.67
C GLY A 302 -1.95 -4.82 1.92
N ALA A 303 -0.71 -4.90 2.39
CA ALA A 303 -0.38 -5.61 3.62
C ALA A 303 -0.81 -4.86 4.89
N ALA A 304 -0.75 -3.52 4.89
CA ALA A 304 -1.15 -2.67 6.00
C ALA A 304 -2.67 -2.61 6.18
N MET A 305 -3.41 -2.38 5.09
CA MET A 305 -4.87 -2.17 5.12
C MET A 305 -5.70 -3.34 5.67
N ARG A 306 -5.09 -4.53 5.80
CA ARG A 306 -5.76 -5.76 6.27
C ARG A 306 -5.20 -6.33 7.56
N ALA A 307 -4.33 -5.59 8.26
CA ALA A 307 -3.58 -6.09 9.42
C ALA A 307 -4.16 -5.66 10.78
N MET A 308 -5.11 -4.73 10.82
CA MET A 308 -5.57 -4.12 12.07
C MET A 308 -6.21 -5.11 13.04
N ALA A 309 -6.87 -6.16 12.53
CA ALA A 309 -7.43 -7.24 13.35
C ALA A 309 -6.36 -8.00 14.15
N ILE A 310 -5.13 -8.11 13.63
CA ILE A 310 -3.99 -8.71 14.34
C ILE A 310 -3.65 -7.86 15.57
N GLY A 311 -3.73 -6.54 15.43
CA GLY A 311 -3.48 -5.56 16.48
C GLY A 311 -4.45 -5.68 17.65
N VAL A 312 -5.76 -5.78 17.37
CA VAL A 312 -6.76 -5.93 18.44
C VAL A 312 -6.67 -7.31 19.12
N MET A 313 -6.31 -8.37 18.40
CA MET A 313 -6.12 -9.72 18.96
C MET A 313 -4.92 -9.82 19.89
N TYR A 314 -3.80 -9.17 19.55
CA TYR A 314 -2.53 -9.25 20.28
C TYR A 314 -2.13 -7.91 20.93
N HIS A 315 -3.10 -7.10 21.35
CA HIS A 315 -2.84 -5.73 21.83
C HIS A 315 -2.03 -5.68 23.13
N GLU A 316 -2.22 -6.67 24.00
CA GLU A 316 -1.52 -6.77 25.28
C GLU A 316 0.01 -6.79 25.07
N ARG A 317 0.75 -5.99 25.85
CA ARG A 317 2.22 -5.83 25.70
C ARG A 317 2.99 -7.14 25.66
N ARG A 318 2.57 -8.14 26.45
CA ARG A 318 3.19 -9.47 26.46
C ARG A 318 3.08 -10.22 25.12
N PHE A 319 2.10 -9.87 24.29
CA PHE A 319 1.86 -10.49 22.98
C PHE A 319 2.44 -9.68 21.81
N TRP A 320 3.08 -8.53 22.04
CA TRP A 320 3.68 -7.73 20.95
C TRP A 320 4.69 -8.49 20.07
N PRO A 321 5.54 -9.41 20.59
CA PRO A 321 6.36 -10.27 19.75
C PRO A 321 5.54 -11.11 18.75
N ILE A 322 4.38 -11.60 19.18
CA ILE A 322 3.47 -12.42 18.37
C ILE A 322 2.68 -11.56 17.38
N LEU A 323 2.29 -10.35 17.80
CA LEU A 323 1.73 -9.34 16.91
C LEU A 323 2.68 -9.07 15.74
N VAL A 324 3.96 -8.81 16.06
CA VAL A 324 5.00 -8.55 15.06
C VAL A 324 5.17 -9.74 14.12
N ALA A 325 5.31 -10.95 14.67
CA ALA A 325 5.44 -12.17 13.88
C ALA A 325 4.22 -12.38 12.95
N THR A 326 3.02 -12.31 13.50
CA THR A 326 1.76 -12.56 12.76
C THR A 326 1.53 -11.51 11.68
N ALA A 327 1.74 -10.22 11.97
CA ALA A 327 1.62 -9.16 10.99
C ALA A 327 2.68 -9.29 9.88
N ALA A 328 3.92 -9.59 10.23
CA ALA A 328 4.99 -9.78 9.26
C ALA A 328 4.76 -11.00 8.35
N GLU A 329 4.26 -12.13 8.86
CA GLU A 329 3.91 -13.29 8.02
C GLU A 329 2.65 -13.02 7.17
N SER A 330 1.65 -12.30 7.71
CA SER A 330 0.45 -11.91 6.93
C SER A 330 0.79 -11.02 5.73
N ALA A 331 1.87 -10.24 5.84
CA ALA A 331 2.40 -9.45 4.73
C ALA A 331 3.01 -10.35 3.65
N VAL A 332 3.76 -11.40 4.02
CA VAL A 332 4.44 -12.32 3.08
C VAL A 332 3.46 -12.96 2.09
N LEU A 333 2.19 -13.16 2.47
CA LEU A 333 1.13 -13.70 1.62
C LEU A 333 1.00 -12.98 0.26
N SER A 334 1.34 -11.69 0.18
CA SER A 334 1.35 -10.94 -1.09
C SER A 334 2.41 -9.86 -1.24
N HIS A 335 2.96 -9.37 -0.13
CA HIS A 335 3.92 -8.27 -0.03
C HIS A 335 5.17 -8.74 0.71
N HIS A 336 5.85 -9.76 0.17
CA HIS A 336 7.09 -10.26 0.76
C HIS A 336 8.23 -9.24 0.54
N SER A 337 8.24 -8.19 1.36
CA SER A 337 9.22 -7.11 1.38
C SER A 337 9.37 -6.57 2.80
N PHE A 338 10.47 -5.89 3.09
CA PHE A 338 10.63 -5.22 4.39
C PHE A 338 9.53 -4.17 4.60
N ALA A 339 9.26 -3.34 3.59
CA ALA A 339 8.25 -2.27 3.67
C ALA A 339 6.83 -2.82 3.92
N GLY A 340 6.46 -3.91 3.25
CA GLY A 340 5.18 -4.59 3.46
C GLY A 340 5.06 -5.14 4.87
N CYS A 341 6.09 -5.86 5.36
CA CYS A 341 6.11 -6.39 6.73
C CYS A 341 6.05 -5.26 7.77
N ALA A 342 6.89 -4.24 7.64
CA ALA A 342 6.95 -3.13 8.59
C ALA A 342 5.64 -2.34 8.65
N SER A 343 4.99 -2.12 7.51
CA SER A 343 3.73 -1.36 7.46
C SER A 343 2.54 -2.17 7.96
N ALA A 344 2.50 -3.49 7.71
CA ALA A 344 1.53 -4.39 8.36
C ALA A 344 1.70 -4.40 9.89
N VAL A 345 2.94 -4.44 10.36
CA VAL A 345 3.24 -4.33 11.79
C VAL A 345 2.77 -2.99 12.36
N VAL A 346 3.00 -1.87 11.66
CA VAL A 346 2.52 -0.56 12.14
C VAL A 346 0.99 -0.47 12.14
N ALA A 347 0.30 -0.97 11.12
CA ALA A 347 -1.15 -1.00 11.08
C ALA A 347 -1.75 -1.80 12.25
N ALA A 348 -1.17 -2.96 12.58
CA ALA A 348 -1.53 -3.72 13.77
C ALA A 348 -1.13 -2.99 15.07
N ALA A 349 0.08 -2.43 15.13
CA ALA A 349 0.60 -1.73 16.30
C ALA A 349 -0.24 -0.51 16.67
N GLY A 350 -0.78 0.25 15.71
CA GLY A 350 -1.66 1.39 16.02
C GLY A 350 -2.91 0.98 16.80
N CYS A 351 -3.52 -0.17 16.46
CA CYS A 351 -4.61 -0.72 17.27
C CYS A 351 -4.13 -1.13 18.67
N ALA A 352 -2.99 -1.82 18.76
CA ALA A 352 -2.44 -2.25 20.04
C ALA A 352 -2.10 -1.06 20.95
N LEU A 353 -1.45 -0.02 20.42
CA LEU A 353 -1.11 1.21 21.11
C LEU A 353 -2.36 1.98 21.56
N ALA A 354 -3.41 2.02 20.73
CA ALA A 354 -4.69 2.61 21.09
C ALA A 354 -5.35 1.90 22.28
N LEU A 355 -5.36 0.55 22.28
CA LEU A 355 -5.95 -0.23 23.37
C LEU A 355 -5.12 -0.19 24.65
N GLU A 356 -3.79 -0.14 24.52
CA GLU A 356 -2.84 0.11 25.61
C GLU A 356 -2.83 1.59 26.07
N ARG A 357 -3.72 2.43 25.52
CA ARG A 357 -3.90 3.84 25.87
C ARG A 357 -2.62 4.67 25.76
N VAL A 358 -1.73 4.31 24.85
CA VAL A 358 -0.53 5.10 24.54
C VAL A 358 -0.96 6.39 23.84
N PRO A 359 -0.53 7.58 24.31
CA PRO A 359 -0.85 8.84 23.64
C PRO A 359 -0.41 8.81 22.17
N VAL A 360 -1.26 9.26 21.24
CA VAL A 360 -0.96 9.26 19.80
C VAL A 360 0.36 9.99 19.50
N ALA A 361 0.66 11.04 20.27
CA ALA A 361 1.92 11.79 20.18
C ALA A 361 3.19 10.93 20.39
N ASP A 362 3.08 9.79 21.09
CA ASP A 362 4.19 8.91 21.44
C ASP A 362 4.31 7.70 20.51
N TRP A 363 3.33 7.48 19.62
CA TRP A 363 3.32 6.34 18.71
C TRP A 363 4.55 6.26 17.80
N PRO A 364 5.07 7.37 17.22
CA PRO A 364 6.27 7.30 16.40
C PRO A 364 7.49 6.78 17.17
N SER A 365 7.63 7.16 18.44
CA SER A 365 8.70 6.67 19.31
C SER A 365 8.50 5.18 19.61
N ALA A 366 7.30 4.77 20.02
CA ALA A 366 6.96 3.38 20.32
C ALA A 366 7.17 2.44 19.11
N ILE A 367 6.80 2.88 17.90
CA ILE A 367 7.05 2.13 16.65
C ILE A 367 8.54 1.85 16.48
N VAL A 368 9.38 2.86 16.69
CA VAL A 368 10.83 2.79 16.52
C VAL A 368 11.52 2.01 17.65
N SER A 369 11.04 2.11 18.89
CA SER A 369 11.68 1.51 20.07
C SER A 369 11.22 0.08 20.35
N ASP A 370 9.94 -0.23 20.09
CA ASP A 370 9.34 -1.50 20.51
C ASP A 370 9.03 -2.43 19.34
N PHE A 371 8.51 -1.92 18.21
CA PHE A 371 8.03 -2.77 17.11
C PHE A 371 9.09 -3.05 16.05
N VAL A 372 9.84 -2.03 15.58
CA VAL A 372 10.85 -2.24 14.53
C VAL A 372 12.02 -3.10 14.99
N PRO A 373 12.60 -2.95 16.20
CA PRO A 373 13.68 -3.83 16.66
C PRO A 373 13.23 -5.29 16.78
N GLU A 374 12.00 -5.49 17.25
CA GLU A 374 11.39 -6.81 17.34
C GLU A 374 11.14 -7.41 15.96
N LEU A 375 10.69 -6.62 14.99
CA LEU A 375 10.56 -7.05 13.59
C LEU A 375 11.91 -7.47 13.02
N ARG A 376 12.97 -6.68 13.24
CA ARG A 376 14.32 -7.03 12.78
C ARG A 376 14.78 -8.35 13.38
N ARG A 377 14.58 -8.54 14.68
CA ARG A 377 14.91 -9.77 15.40
C ARG A 377 14.16 -10.97 14.79
N TYR A 378 12.86 -10.81 14.56
CA TYR A 378 12.01 -11.83 13.96
C TYR A 378 12.46 -12.19 12.54
N LEU A 379 12.61 -11.20 11.65
CA LEU A 379 13.04 -11.41 10.26
C LEU A 379 14.43 -12.04 10.16
N ALA A 380 15.35 -11.70 11.07
CA ALA A 380 16.69 -12.29 11.12
C ALA A 380 16.69 -13.77 11.56
N ALA A 381 15.70 -14.17 12.36
CA ALA A 381 15.54 -15.54 12.84
C ALA A 381 14.76 -16.45 11.87
N ARG A 382 14.18 -15.90 10.78
CA ARG A 382 13.39 -16.69 9.82
C ARG A 382 14.25 -17.75 9.12
N PRO A 383 13.86 -19.03 9.17
CA PRO A 383 14.61 -20.09 8.51
C PRO A 383 14.28 -20.19 7.01
N GLY A 384 15.25 -20.71 6.24
CA GLY A 384 15.01 -21.24 4.89
C GLY A 384 14.56 -20.21 3.85
N GLU A 385 13.58 -20.60 3.02
CA GLU A 385 13.08 -19.80 1.89
C GLU A 385 12.29 -18.54 2.31
N ARG A 386 11.96 -18.41 3.60
CA ARG A 386 11.40 -17.18 4.21
C ARG A 386 12.47 -16.19 4.66
N ALA A 387 13.75 -16.54 4.51
CA ALA A 387 14.84 -15.68 4.93
C ALA A 387 14.80 -14.36 4.15
N VAL A 388 14.84 -13.28 4.91
CA VAL A 388 14.89 -11.95 4.34
C VAL A 388 16.36 -11.54 4.24
N PRO A 389 16.86 -11.05 3.08
CA PRO A 389 18.23 -10.55 2.97
C PRO A 389 18.50 -9.41 3.97
N MET A 390 19.36 -9.68 4.95
CA MET A 390 19.64 -8.78 6.07
C MET A 390 20.32 -7.47 5.65
N ALA A 391 21.17 -7.50 4.62
CA ALA A 391 21.81 -6.29 4.10
C ALA A 391 20.79 -5.28 3.56
N VAL A 392 19.87 -5.75 2.70
CA VAL A 392 18.81 -4.93 2.11
C VAL A 392 17.83 -4.48 3.20
N SER A 393 17.41 -5.39 4.08
CA SER A 393 16.44 -5.07 5.13
C SER A 393 17.01 -4.16 6.20
N GLY A 394 18.32 -4.21 6.47
CA GLY A 394 18.99 -3.29 7.38
C GLY A 394 18.97 -1.84 6.89
N GLU A 395 19.25 -1.62 5.59
CA GLU A 395 19.17 -0.28 4.98
C GLU A 395 17.72 0.24 4.99
N LEU A 396 16.76 -0.59 4.55
CA LEU A 396 15.34 -0.21 4.52
C LEU A 396 14.78 0.03 5.93
N SER A 397 15.19 -0.78 6.91
CA SER A 397 14.83 -0.57 8.31
C SER A 397 15.37 0.76 8.84
N THR A 398 16.61 1.11 8.51
CA THR A 398 17.20 2.39 8.92
C THR A 398 16.43 3.57 8.33
N LEU A 399 16.09 3.51 7.02
CA LEU A 399 15.29 4.53 6.37
C LEU A 399 13.88 4.63 6.96
N PHE A 400 13.25 3.49 7.25
CA PHE A 400 11.93 3.44 7.87
C PHE A 400 11.94 4.08 9.26
N CYS A 401 12.89 3.70 10.13
CA CYS A 401 13.05 4.30 11.46
C CYS A 401 13.27 5.80 11.35
N LYS A 402 14.14 6.27 10.46
CA LYS A 402 14.42 7.70 10.29
C LYS A 402 13.16 8.50 10.00
N ARG A 403 12.26 7.98 9.14
CA ARG A 403 10.99 8.66 8.82
C ARG A 403 10.06 8.78 10.03
N TRP A 404 9.94 7.73 10.83
CA TRP A 404 9.13 7.78 12.06
C TRP A 404 9.76 8.63 13.15
N GLN A 405 11.09 8.56 13.31
CA GLN A 405 11.86 9.39 14.25
C GLN A 405 11.68 10.87 13.97
N THR A 406 11.58 11.30 12.69
CA THR A 406 11.27 12.70 12.35
C THR A 406 10.04 13.22 13.09
N TYR A 407 8.98 12.41 13.22
CA TYR A 407 7.78 12.83 13.95
C TYR A 407 7.94 12.75 15.46
N SER A 408 8.92 12.03 16.00
CA SER A 408 9.23 12.04 17.44
C SER A 408 10.06 13.27 17.80
N ASP A 409 11.11 13.50 17.03
CA ASP A 409 12.16 14.48 17.31
C ASP A 409 11.72 15.91 16.97
N ASP A 410 10.87 16.06 15.96
CA ASP A 410 10.35 17.35 15.51
C ASP A 410 8.81 17.35 15.49
N PRO A 411 8.15 17.83 16.55
CA PRO A 411 6.71 18.00 16.57
C PRO A 411 6.16 18.90 15.45
N ALA A 412 6.97 19.82 14.88
CA ALA A 412 6.54 20.67 13.77
C ALA A 412 6.42 19.90 12.44
N SER A 413 7.06 18.72 12.34
CA SER A 413 6.87 17.79 11.23
C SER A 413 5.54 17.03 11.32
N ARG A 414 4.76 17.20 12.39
CA ARG A 414 3.41 16.64 12.52
C ARG A 414 2.39 17.62 11.96
N MET A 415 1.44 17.08 11.24
CA MET A 415 0.29 17.78 10.73
C MET A 415 -0.53 18.29 11.92
N THR A 416 -0.81 19.60 11.89
CA THR A 416 -1.71 20.24 12.85
C THR A 416 -3.14 20.15 12.34
N ARG A 417 -4.11 20.40 13.22
CA ARG A 417 -5.52 20.46 12.82
C ARG A 417 -5.76 21.57 11.81
N GLU A 418 -5.06 22.70 11.91
CA GLU A 418 -5.17 23.83 10.98
C GLU A 418 -4.71 23.43 9.57
N THR A 419 -3.50 22.86 9.45
CA THR A 419 -2.97 22.37 8.17
C THR A 419 -3.86 21.27 7.59
N ALA A 420 -4.36 20.36 8.41
CA ALA A 420 -5.25 19.31 7.96
C ALA A 420 -6.64 19.83 7.56
N SER A 421 -7.10 20.96 8.10
CA SER A 421 -8.43 21.52 7.78
C SER A 421 -8.46 22.24 6.44
N ASP A 422 -7.32 22.76 5.97
CA ASP A 422 -7.15 23.29 4.62
C ASP A 422 -6.94 22.12 3.65
N PRO A 423 -7.89 21.84 2.75
CA PRO A 423 -7.77 20.70 1.85
C PRO A 423 -6.59 20.81 0.89
N ALA A 424 -6.19 22.01 0.47
CA ALA A 424 -5.04 22.18 -0.41
C ALA A 424 -3.72 21.91 0.34
N ALA A 425 -3.61 22.41 1.56
CA ALA A 425 -2.42 22.18 2.40
C ALA A 425 -2.30 20.70 2.81
N ARG A 426 -3.41 20.08 3.22
CA ARG A 426 -3.50 18.64 3.53
C ARG A 426 -3.06 17.79 2.33
N ASP A 427 -3.63 18.06 1.16
CA ASP A 427 -3.35 17.28 -0.04
C ASP A 427 -1.89 17.44 -0.51
N ALA A 428 -1.33 18.66 -0.42
CA ALA A 428 0.08 18.90 -0.70
C ALA A 428 1.01 18.15 0.29
N ALA A 429 0.67 18.12 1.57
CA ALA A 429 1.42 17.38 2.58
C ALA A 429 1.37 15.86 2.34
N PHE A 430 0.21 15.32 1.95
CA PHE A 430 0.08 13.91 1.60
C PHE A 430 0.76 13.56 0.28
N LEU A 431 0.74 14.45 -0.71
CA LEU A 431 1.50 14.29 -1.96
C LEU A 431 3.01 14.19 -1.68
N ALA A 432 3.55 14.97 -0.74
CA ALA A 432 4.95 14.86 -0.32
C ALA A 432 5.28 13.49 0.30
N LEU A 433 4.28 12.81 0.83
CA LEU A 433 4.33 11.43 1.30
C LEU A 433 3.89 10.40 0.24
N LYS A 434 3.83 10.78 -1.04
CA LYS A 434 3.39 9.93 -2.16
C LYS A 434 1.93 9.47 -2.07
N HIS A 435 1.07 10.29 -1.47
CA HIS A 435 -0.38 10.13 -1.48
C HIS A 435 -0.90 8.79 -0.93
N GLY A 436 -0.11 8.03 -0.18
CA GLY A 436 -0.60 6.83 0.51
C GLY A 436 -0.41 5.53 -0.28
N TRP A 437 -0.23 5.61 -1.61
CA TRP A 437 -0.14 4.47 -2.53
C TRP A 437 0.89 3.38 -2.20
N SER A 438 1.90 3.69 -1.38
CA SER A 438 2.89 2.73 -0.91
C SER A 438 2.68 2.27 0.53
N ALA A 439 3.22 1.11 0.87
CA ALA A 439 3.12 0.51 2.19
C ALA A 439 3.57 1.49 3.27
N THR A 440 4.73 2.13 3.08
CA THR A 440 5.22 3.06 4.09
C THR A 440 4.43 4.37 4.13
N SER A 441 3.91 4.85 2.99
CA SER A 441 3.15 6.11 2.96
C SER A 441 1.77 6.00 3.57
N SER A 442 1.06 4.90 3.36
CA SER A 442 -0.30 4.69 3.89
C SER A 442 -0.33 4.81 5.41
N VAL A 443 0.56 4.11 6.12
CA VAL A 443 0.64 4.19 7.59
C VAL A 443 1.16 5.55 8.11
N LEU A 444 1.98 6.25 7.33
CA LEU A 444 2.45 7.59 7.68
C LEU A 444 1.35 8.63 7.56
N ILE A 445 0.61 8.64 6.45
CA ILE A 445 -0.55 9.52 6.25
C ILE A 445 -1.63 9.22 7.28
N SER A 446 -1.88 7.93 7.55
CA SER A 446 -2.82 7.52 8.60
C SER A 446 -2.41 8.11 9.96
N PHE A 447 -1.11 8.07 10.30
CA PHE A 447 -0.64 8.65 11.56
C PHE A 447 -0.83 10.18 11.58
N GLN A 448 -0.53 10.87 10.48
CA GLN A 448 -0.69 12.32 10.37
C GLN A 448 -2.15 12.75 10.52
N ALA A 449 -3.07 12.07 9.83
CA ALA A 449 -4.50 12.32 9.94
C ALA A 449 -5.02 12.04 11.36
N MET A 450 -4.66 10.89 11.94
CA MET A 450 -5.00 10.50 13.32
C MET A 450 -4.51 11.53 14.35
N HIS A 451 -3.26 11.98 14.22
CA HIS A 451 -2.68 12.99 15.10
C HIS A 451 -3.41 14.34 14.99
N ALA A 452 -3.70 14.81 13.77
CA ALA A 452 -4.37 16.08 13.52
C ALA A 452 -5.85 16.08 13.94
N ALA A 453 -6.52 14.94 13.83
CA ALA A 453 -7.95 14.82 14.14
C ALA A 453 -8.25 14.86 15.64
N GLY A 454 -7.36 14.30 16.46
CA GLY A 454 -7.53 14.19 17.90
C GLY A 454 -8.60 13.15 18.26
N SER A 455 -9.68 13.57 18.91
CA SER A 455 -10.75 12.70 19.41
C SER A 455 -12.09 12.83 18.66
N ASP A 456 -12.11 13.51 17.51
CA ASP A 456 -13.33 13.80 16.75
C ASP A 456 -13.42 12.92 15.50
N TRP A 457 -14.45 12.07 15.44
CA TRP A 457 -14.62 11.09 14.37
C TRP A 457 -14.81 11.74 13.02
N ALA A 458 -15.67 12.76 12.94
CA ALA A 458 -15.96 13.46 11.69
C ALA A 458 -14.71 14.15 11.13
N THR A 459 -13.91 14.75 12.00
CA THR A 459 -12.62 15.35 11.64
C THR A 459 -11.64 14.29 11.15
N LEU A 460 -11.52 13.15 11.86
CA LEU A 460 -10.68 12.04 11.42
C LEU A 460 -11.09 11.57 10.02
N LEU A 461 -12.36 11.23 9.86
CA LEU A 461 -12.90 10.70 8.62
C LEU A 461 -12.69 11.67 7.46
N ARG A 462 -12.90 12.97 7.67
CA ARG A 462 -12.58 14.00 6.67
C ARG A 462 -11.08 14.03 6.35
N PHE A 463 -10.21 14.05 7.35
CA PHE A 463 -8.77 14.18 7.13
C PHE A 463 -8.15 12.95 6.49
N SER A 464 -8.66 11.75 6.80
CA SER A 464 -8.14 10.50 6.24
C SER A 464 -8.77 10.15 4.89
N ALA A 465 -10.04 10.48 4.65
CA ALA A 465 -10.75 10.07 3.42
C ALA A 465 -10.83 11.17 2.35
N ALA A 466 -10.74 12.46 2.70
CA ALA A 466 -10.81 13.54 1.72
C ALA A 466 -9.42 14.00 1.28
N HIS A 467 -8.73 13.23 0.44
CA HIS A 467 -7.47 13.65 -0.16
C HIS A 467 -7.25 13.02 -1.53
N GLY A 468 -6.31 13.56 -2.32
CA GLY A 468 -6.11 13.19 -3.73
C GLY A 468 -5.30 11.91 -3.96
N GLY A 469 -5.39 10.96 -3.03
CA GLY A 469 -4.50 9.80 -2.94
C GLY A 469 -5.25 8.52 -2.65
N ASP A 470 -4.53 7.55 -2.10
CA ASP A 470 -5.01 6.22 -1.67
C ASP A 470 -5.90 6.34 -0.42
N SER A 471 -7.08 6.96 -0.58
CA SER A 471 -7.91 7.51 0.50
C SER A 471 -8.73 6.50 1.26
N ASP A 472 -9.18 5.42 0.62
CA ASP A 472 -9.81 4.29 1.29
C ASP A 472 -8.81 3.55 2.20
N SER A 473 -7.59 3.32 1.71
CA SER A 473 -6.49 2.70 2.47
C SER A 473 -6.02 3.49 3.68
N THR A 474 -5.86 4.81 3.55
CA THR A 474 -5.49 5.65 4.71
C THR A 474 -6.67 5.77 5.68
N ALA A 475 -7.90 5.87 5.18
CA ALA A 475 -9.10 5.96 6.01
C ALA A 475 -9.44 4.64 6.74
N THR A 476 -9.21 3.47 6.13
CA THR A 476 -9.43 2.19 6.81
C THR A 476 -8.46 1.98 7.99
N ILE A 477 -7.19 2.31 7.79
CA ILE A 477 -6.17 2.20 8.83
C ILE A 477 -6.45 3.19 9.96
N CYS A 478 -6.72 4.47 9.63
CA CYS A 478 -7.15 5.50 10.58
C CYS A 478 -8.40 5.09 11.34
N GLY A 479 -9.41 4.61 10.63
CA GLY A 479 -10.69 4.19 11.15
C GLY A 479 -10.51 3.14 12.24
N ALA A 480 -9.73 2.09 11.96
CA ALA A 480 -9.43 1.05 12.94
C ALA A 480 -8.74 1.59 14.20
N TRP A 481 -7.71 2.44 14.03
CA TRP A 481 -6.96 3.02 15.14
C TRP A 481 -7.83 3.92 16.02
N PHE A 482 -8.64 4.77 15.39
CA PHE A 482 -9.55 5.66 16.09
C PHE A 482 -10.70 4.90 16.74
N GLY A 483 -11.29 3.92 16.06
CA GLY A 483 -12.34 3.06 16.62
C GLY A 483 -11.84 2.30 17.85
N ALA A 484 -10.63 1.73 17.81
CA ALA A 484 -10.00 1.11 18.97
C ALA A 484 -9.82 2.12 20.12
N MET A 485 -9.28 3.30 19.82
CA MET A 485 -9.04 4.36 20.81
C MET A 485 -10.33 4.90 21.44
N THR A 486 -11.38 5.11 20.64
CA THR A 486 -12.65 5.63 21.13
C THR A 486 -13.48 4.60 21.83
N ALA A 487 -13.41 3.32 21.45
CA ALA A 487 -14.07 2.26 22.20
C ALA A 487 -13.49 2.11 23.60
N MET A 488 -12.23 2.50 23.84
CA MET A 488 -11.69 2.58 25.20
C MET A 488 -12.23 3.77 26.00
N ARG A 489 -12.90 4.72 25.35
CA ARG A 489 -13.60 5.85 25.93
C ARG A 489 -15.11 5.56 25.90
N GLN A 490 -15.89 6.17 26.79
CA GLN A 490 -17.34 6.08 26.75
C GLN A 490 -17.93 7.49 26.86
N PRO A 491 -19.05 7.79 26.17
CA PRO A 491 -19.81 6.94 25.24
C PRO A 491 -19.20 6.83 23.82
N GLU A 492 -19.69 5.90 23.00
CA GLU A 492 -19.35 5.78 21.57
C GLU A 492 -19.82 7.00 20.76
N ASP A 493 -19.10 7.35 19.70
CA ASP A 493 -19.44 8.46 18.82
C ASP A 493 -20.71 8.14 18.00
N ALA A 494 -21.70 9.03 18.06
CA ALA A 494 -23.01 8.80 17.46
C ALA A 494 -22.98 8.73 15.93
N ALA A 495 -22.10 9.50 15.28
CA ALA A 495 -21.97 9.48 13.82
C ALA A 495 -21.31 8.17 13.37
N LEU A 496 -20.25 7.75 14.06
CA LEU A 496 -19.62 6.45 13.81
C LEU A 496 -20.62 5.30 14.00
N ALA A 497 -21.43 5.32 15.06
CA ALA A 497 -22.44 4.29 15.30
C ALA A 497 -23.49 4.23 14.17
N ALA A 498 -23.99 5.39 13.71
CA ALA A 498 -24.95 5.47 12.61
C ALA A 498 -24.36 4.96 11.28
N GLN A 499 -23.11 5.28 10.99
CA GLN A 499 -22.39 4.82 9.79
C GLN A 499 -22.08 3.33 9.85
N SER A 500 -21.64 2.85 11.01
CA SER A 500 -21.36 1.43 11.26
C SER A 500 -22.61 0.57 11.06
N ALA A 501 -23.79 1.08 11.41
CA ALA A 501 -25.05 0.36 11.25
C ALA A 501 -25.48 0.14 9.78
N VAL A 502 -24.88 0.86 8.83
CA VAL A 502 -25.32 0.85 7.42
C VAL A 502 -24.23 0.49 6.42
N VAL A 503 -22.96 0.42 6.87
CA VAL A 503 -21.84 0.04 5.99
C VAL A 503 -21.98 -1.40 5.50
N GLU A 504 -21.53 -1.67 4.27
CA GLU A 504 -21.53 -3.01 3.71
C GLU A 504 -20.83 -4.01 4.65
N TYR A 505 -21.40 -5.21 4.78
CA TYR A 505 -20.90 -6.27 5.67
C TYR A 505 -20.94 -5.96 7.16
N SER A 506 -21.69 -4.95 7.62
CA SER A 506 -21.79 -4.60 9.03
C SER A 506 -22.11 -5.80 9.94
N ASP A 507 -23.13 -6.61 9.61
CA ASP A 507 -23.50 -7.79 10.40
C ASP A 507 -22.38 -8.85 10.42
N ARG A 508 -21.77 -9.13 9.26
CA ARG A 508 -20.65 -10.08 9.14
C ARG A 508 -19.45 -9.63 9.96
N ILE A 509 -19.14 -8.32 9.96
CA ILE A 509 -18.08 -7.74 10.80
C ILE A 509 -18.41 -7.93 12.28
N ALA A 510 -19.65 -7.67 12.70
CA ALA A 510 -20.08 -7.83 14.09
C ALA A 510 -20.02 -9.30 14.56
N GLU A 511 -20.46 -10.24 13.73
CA GLU A 511 -20.37 -11.68 14.00
C GLU A 511 -18.92 -12.13 14.14
N LEU A 512 -18.04 -11.72 13.21
CA LEU A 512 -16.62 -12.03 13.27
C LEU A 512 -15.96 -11.41 14.51
N CYS A 513 -16.26 -10.16 14.86
CA CYS A 513 -15.74 -9.54 16.08
C CYS A 513 -16.15 -10.29 17.34
N SER A 514 -17.36 -10.86 17.39
CA SER A 514 -17.81 -11.71 18.48
C SER A 514 -17.00 -13.00 18.58
N ALA A 515 -16.71 -13.63 17.43
CA ALA A 515 -15.82 -14.80 17.37
C ALA A 515 -14.38 -14.45 17.77
N LEU A 516 -13.83 -13.33 17.29
CA LEU A 516 -12.50 -12.84 17.64
C LEU A 516 -12.39 -12.58 19.15
N ALA A 517 -13.40 -11.99 19.77
CA ALA A 517 -13.42 -11.76 21.22
C ALA A 517 -13.35 -13.07 22.01
N ALA A 518 -14.05 -14.13 21.58
CA ALA A 518 -13.92 -15.45 22.18
C ALA A 518 -12.50 -16.02 22.03
N ARG A 519 -11.92 -15.92 20.83
CA ARG A 519 -10.55 -16.37 20.54
C ARG A 519 -9.48 -15.59 21.31
N TYR A 520 -9.70 -14.30 21.56
CA TYR A 520 -8.85 -13.47 22.41
C TYR A 520 -8.84 -13.96 23.87
N LEU A 521 -10.00 -14.35 24.42
CA LEU A 521 -10.05 -14.90 25.77
C LEU A 521 -9.32 -16.24 25.87
N GLU A 522 -9.52 -17.13 24.90
CA GLU A 522 -8.79 -18.40 24.82
C GLU A 522 -7.28 -18.22 24.66
N LEU A 523 -6.83 -17.13 24.03
CA LEU A 523 -5.41 -16.78 23.95
C LEU A 523 -4.83 -16.38 25.31
N ARG A 524 -5.63 -15.71 26.15
CA ARG A 524 -5.21 -15.20 27.47
C ARG A 524 -5.16 -16.26 28.56
N GLU A 525 -6.02 -17.28 28.44
CA GLU A 525 -6.07 -18.47 29.30
C GLU A 525 -4.92 -19.45 29.01
#